data_AF-A0A7V7D8W9-F1
#
_entry.id   AF-A0A7V7D8W9-F1
#
_cell.length_a   1.000
_cell.length_b   1.000
_cell.length_c   1.000
_cell.angle_alpha   90.00
_cell.angle_beta   90.00
_cell.angle_gamma   90.00
#
_symmetry.space_group_name_H-M   'P 1'
#
loop_
_entity.id
_entity.type
_entity.pdbx_description
1 polymer ?
#
loop_
_entity_poly.entity_id
_entity_poly.type
_entity_poly.pdbx_seq_one_letter_code
_entity_poly.pdbx_strand_id
1 'polypeptide(L)'
;MTKRKNKPKINLPSQKPTASVEPTPQERKLIAKLNAQHFSGPLPPPQILIQYNEAVPDAADRIITMAESQSNHRQDLETKVIDAAV
;
A
#
# COMPACT_ATOMS: atom_id res chain seq x y z
N MET A 1 34.72 22.04 -19.08
CA MET A 1 34.32 20.92 -18.21
C MET A 1 32.82 20.69 -18.34
N THR A 2 32.49 19.50 -18.84
CA THR A 2 31.25 18.72 -18.73
C THR A 2 29.89 19.43 -18.69
N LYS A 3 29.28 19.47 -19.89
CA LYS A 3 27.86 19.71 -20.17
C LYS A 3 26.95 18.69 -19.47
N ARG A 4 25.76 19.18 -19.12
CA ARG A 4 24.60 18.51 -18.51
C ARG A 4 24.34 17.11 -19.07
N LYS A 5 24.24 16.11 -18.19
CA LYS A 5 23.81 14.75 -18.51
C LYS A 5 22.31 14.76 -18.86
N ASN A 6 22.01 14.56 -20.13
CA ASN A 6 20.67 14.39 -20.67
C ASN A 6 20.22 12.93 -20.40
N LYS A 7 19.10 12.74 -19.69
CA LYS A 7 18.54 11.42 -19.38
C LYS A 7 18.05 10.73 -20.67
N PRO A 8 18.25 9.40 -20.81
CA PRO A 8 17.82 8.67 -22.00
C PRO A 8 16.29 8.66 -22.10
N LYS A 9 15.78 9.07 -23.27
CA LYS A 9 14.37 8.93 -23.65
C LYS A 9 14.09 7.44 -23.84
N ILE A 10 13.33 6.86 -22.91
CA ILE A 10 12.82 5.49 -23.06
C ILE A 10 11.80 5.53 -24.19
N ASN A 11 12.13 4.90 -25.31
CA ASN A 11 11.24 4.73 -26.45
C ASN A 11 10.14 3.74 -26.05
N LEU A 12 8.93 4.26 -25.86
CA LEU A 12 7.71 3.47 -25.75
C LEU A 12 7.31 3.00 -27.16
N PRO A 13 7.26 1.69 -27.45
CA PRO A 13 6.84 1.22 -28.77
C PRO A 13 5.37 1.54 -29.01
N SER A 14 5.10 2.47 -29.92
CA SER A 14 3.79 2.69 -30.52
C SER A 14 3.41 1.50 -31.40
N GLN A 15 2.46 0.67 -30.97
CA GLN A 15 1.81 -0.33 -31.82
C GLN A 15 0.30 -0.11 -31.84
N LYS A 16 -0.24 0.18 -33.03
CA LYS A 16 -1.60 -0.13 -33.49
C LYS A 16 -1.55 -0.23 -35.03
N PRO A 17 -2.45 -0.97 -35.73
CA PRO A 17 -3.46 -1.94 -35.28
C PRO A 17 -3.46 -3.26 -36.10
N THR A 18 -3.62 -4.42 -35.48
CA THR A 18 -3.93 -5.67 -36.21
C THR A 18 -5.05 -6.45 -35.52
N ALA A 19 -6.13 -6.66 -36.28
CA ALA A 19 -7.25 -7.57 -36.08
C ALA A 19 -7.98 -7.55 -34.72
N SER A 20 -9.24 -7.10 -34.75
CA SER A 20 -10.24 -7.24 -33.71
C SER A 20 -10.52 -8.71 -33.36
N VAL A 21 -9.80 -9.25 -32.37
CA VAL A 21 -10.25 -10.42 -31.61
C VAL A 21 -10.91 -9.88 -30.35
N GLU A 22 -12.24 -9.87 -30.32
CA GLU A 22 -12.98 -9.61 -29.10
C GLU A 22 -12.61 -10.69 -28.07
N PRO A 23 -12.16 -10.33 -26.85
CA PRO A 23 -11.81 -11.31 -25.84
C PRO A 23 -13.04 -12.15 -25.52
N THR A 24 -12.86 -13.48 -25.46
CA THR A 24 -13.94 -14.40 -25.15
C THR A 24 -14.53 -14.07 -23.77
N PRO A 25 -15.81 -14.39 -23.50
CA PRO A 25 -16.42 -14.15 -22.18
C PRO A 25 -15.64 -14.78 -21.01
N GLN A 26 -14.86 -15.83 -21.30
CA GLN A 26 -13.99 -16.51 -20.36
C GLN A 26 -12.70 -15.71 -20.08
N GLU A 27 -12.07 -15.15 -21.11
CA GLU A 27 -10.91 -14.27 -20.97
C GLU A 27 -11.27 -12.94 -20.29
N ARG A 28 -12.47 -12.38 -20.55
CA ARG A 28 -12.98 -11.21 -19.80
C ARG A 28 -13.09 -11.46 -18.30
N LYS A 29 -13.31 -12.71 -17.90
CA LYS A 29 -13.39 -13.13 -16.48
C LYS A 29 -12.00 -13.31 -15.86
N LEU A 30 -10.98 -13.62 -16.69
CA LEU A 30 -9.59 -13.85 -16.28
C LEU A 30 -8.73 -12.58 -16.32
N ILE A 31 -9.13 -11.54 -17.06
CA ILE A 31 -8.64 -10.16 -16.93
C ILE A 31 -9.21 -9.54 -15.63
N ALA A 32 -8.81 -10.19 -14.54
CA ALA A 32 -8.12 -9.56 -13.45
C ALA A 32 -8.81 -8.34 -12.85
N LYS A 33 -9.81 -8.65 -12.03
CA LYS A 33 -10.15 -7.93 -10.80
C LYS A 33 -8.85 -7.70 -9.99
N LEU A 34 -8.07 -6.68 -10.33
CA LEU A 34 -6.93 -6.25 -9.54
C LEU A 34 -7.50 -5.50 -8.33
N ASN A 35 -8.02 -6.24 -7.35
CA ASN A 35 -8.55 -5.68 -6.12
C ASN A 35 -7.38 -5.29 -5.21
N ALA A 36 -6.73 -4.17 -5.52
CA ALA A 36 -5.75 -3.56 -4.62
C ALA A 36 -6.51 -2.91 -3.47
N GLN A 37 -6.55 -3.57 -2.31
CA GLN A 37 -7.08 -2.98 -1.09
C GLN A 37 -6.03 -2.04 -0.49
N HIS A 38 -6.40 -0.77 -0.31
CA HIS A 38 -5.59 0.21 0.40
C HIS A 38 -6.37 0.65 1.63
N PHE A 39 -5.67 0.73 2.75
CA PHE A 39 -6.19 1.33 3.97
C PHE A 39 -5.16 2.34 4.48
N SER A 40 -5.65 3.32 5.23
CA SER A 40 -4.84 4.34 5.87
C SER A 40 -5.18 4.35 7.36
N GLY A 41 -4.18 4.62 8.18
CA GLY A 41 -4.30 4.61 9.62
C GLY A 41 -3.44 3.54 10.28
N PRO A 42 -3.43 3.54 11.62
CA PRO A 42 -2.53 2.71 12.40
C PRO A 42 -2.98 1.24 12.46
N LEU A 43 -4.23 0.95 12.08
CA LEU A 43 -4.82 -0.39 12.12
C LEU A 43 -5.33 -0.82 10.73
N PRO A 44 -5.19 -2.12 10.39
CA PRO A 44 -5.86 -2.68 9.23
C PRO A 44 -7.38 -2.80 9.47
N PRO A 45 -8.18 -2.95 8.39
CA PRO A 45 -9.62 -3.17 8.50
C PRO A 45 -9.97 -4.41 9.34
N PRO A 46 -11.15 -4.43 10.00
CA PRO A 46 -11.56 -5.54 10.87
C PRO A 46 -11.52 -6.91 10.19
N GLN A 47 -11.94 -7.00 8.93
CA GLN A 47 -11.92 -8.25 8.17
C GLN A 47 -10.50 -8.79 7.97
N ILE A 48 -9.50 -7.92 7.82
CA ILE A 48 -8.10 -8.31 7.70
C ILE A 48 -7.54 -8.72 9.06
N LEU A 49 -7.89 -8.03 10.15
CA LEU A 49 -7.49 -8.43 11.51
C LEU A 49 -7.97 -9.85 11.84
N ILE A 50 -9.21 -10.18 11.51
CA ILE A 50 -9.77 -11.52 11.71
C ILE A 50 -8.91 -12.57 10.96
N GLN A 51 -8.57 -12.31 9.70
CA GLN A 51 -7.73 -13.21 8.90
C GLN A 51 -6.33 -13.41 9.50
N TYR A 52 -5.73 -12.36 10.07
CA TYR A 52 -4.46 -12.50 10.78
C TYR A 52 -4.57 -13.43 11.97
N ASN A 53 -5.64 -13.30 12.76
CA ASN A 53 -5.86 -14.12 13.95
C ASN A 53 -6.14 -15.59 13.60
N GLU A 54 -6.84 -15.83 12.49
CA GLU A 54 -7.05 -17.18 11.94
C GLU A 54 -5.75 -17.82 11.46
N ALA A 55 -4.88 -17.02 10.82
CA ALA A 55 -3.60 -17.51 10.31
C ALA A 55 -2.58 -17.80 11.43
N VAL A 56 -2.54 -16.93 12.45
CA VAL A 56 -1.66 -17.06 13.61
C VAL A 56 -2.47 -16.66 14.85
N PRO A 57 -2.60 -17.55 15.85
CA PRO A 57 -3.30 -17.23 17.09
C PRO A 57 -2.78 -15.93 17.72
N ASP A 58 -3.71 -15.12 18.20
CA ASP A 58 -3.49 -13.83 18.86
C ASP A 58 -2.78 -12.76 18.01
N ALA A 59 -2.66 -12.96 16.69
CA ALA A 59 -2.00 -11.99 15.83
C ALA A 59 -2.76 -10.66 15.71
N ALA A 60 -4.09 -10.68 15.75
CA ALA A 60 -4.89 -9.45 15.71
C ALA A 60 -4.60 -8.57 16.93
N ASP A 61 -4.57 -9.17 18.12
CA ASP A 61 -4.25 -8.48 19.37
C ASP A 61 -2.85 -7.84 19.31
N ARG A 62 -1.84 -8.62 18.89
CA ARG A 62 -0.47 -8.13 18.73
C ARG A 62 -0.36 -6.94 17.76
N ILE A 63 -1.14 -6.95 16.67
CA ILE A 63 -1.19 -5.82 15.72
C ILE A 63 -1.80 -4.58 16.38
N ILE A 64 -2.89 -4.76 17.12
CA ILE A 64 -3.56 -3.67 17.83
C ILE A 64 -2.63 -3.07 18.90
N THR A 65 -2.03 -3.90 19.74
CA THR A 65 -1.07 -3.45 20.77
C THR A 65 0.11 -2.70 20.16
N MET A 66 0.65 -3.18 19.04
CA MET A 66 1.75 -2.50 18.34
C MET A 66 1.35 -1.09 17.88
N ALA A 67 0.15 -0.94 17.32
CA ALA A 67 -0.38 0.35 16.89
C ALA A 67 -0.59 1.32 18.05
N GLU A 68 -1.16 0.84 19.16
CA GLU A 68 -1.36 1.62 20.39
C GLU A 68 -0.02 2.07 21.00
N SER A 69 0.95 1.16 21.09
CA SER A 69 2.29 1.47 21.61
C SER A 69 2.97 2.56 20.79
N GLN A 70 2.83 2.55 19.46
CA GLN A 70 3.38 3.58 18.59
C GLN A 70 2.66 4.92 18.74
N SER A 71 1.34 4.89 18.95
CA SER A 71 0.55 6.09 19.26
C SER A 71 1.01 6.73 20.57
N ASN A 72 1.18 5.92 21.62
CA ASN A 72 1.64 6.37 22.94
C ASN A 72 3.05 6.96 22.87
N HIS A 73 3.96 6.29 22.16
CA HIS A 73 5.32 6.82 21.97
C HIS A 73 5.32 8.16 21.26
N ARG A 74 4.49 8.31 20.21
CA ARG A 74 4.34 9.60 19.50
C ARG A 74 3.80 10.69 20.42
N GLN A 75 2.74 10.41 21.18
CA GLN A 75 2.16 11.36 22.12
C GLN A 75 3.17 11.81 23.17
N ASP A 76 3.96 10.88 23.73
CA ASP A 76 5.04 11.19 24.68
C ASP A 76 6.10 12.13 24.07
N LEU A 77 6.50 11.90 22.83
CA LEU A 77 7.42 12.80 22.12
C LEU A 77 6.78 14.18 21.86
N GLU A 78 5.52 14.23 21.43
CA GLU A 78 4.80 15.48 21.18
C GLU A 78 4.67 16.32 22.46
N THR A 79 4.33 15.70 23.59
CA THR A 79 4.29 16.36 24.90
C THR A 79 5.66 16.94 25.27
N LYS A 80 6.73 16.15 25.16
CA LYS A 80 8.10 16.61 25.47
C LYS A 80 8.54 17.79 24.61
N VAL A 81 8.15 17.82 23.34
CA VAL A 81 8.46 18.95 22.44
C VAL A 81 7.70 20.20 22.86
N ILE A 82 6.42 20.08 23.22
CA ILE A 82 5.62 21.22 23.70
C ILE A 82 6.23 21.78 25.00
N ASP A 83 6.56 20.91 25.96
CA ASP A 83 7.12 21.32 27.24
C ASP A 83 8.48 22.01 27.10
N ALA A 84 9.30 21.61 26.13
CA ALA A 84 10.59 22.25 25.86
C ALA A 84 10.48 23.60 25.14
N ALA A 85 9.33 23.89 24.54
CA ALA A 85 9.08 25.11 23.77
C ALA A 85 8.45 26.24 24.60
N VAL A 86 8.05 25.97 25.85
CA VAL A 86 7.49 26.92 26.83
C VAL A 86 8.55 27.32 27.84
#